data_AF-A0A5J4TZK9-F1
#
_entry.id   AF-A0A5J4TZK9-F1
#
_cell.length_a   1.000
_cell.length_b   1.000
_cell.length_c   1.000
_cell.angle_alpha   90.00
_cell.angle_beta   90.00
_cell.angle_gamma   90.00
#
_symmetry.space_group_name_H-M   'P 1'
#
loop_
_entity.id
_entity.type
_entity.pdbx_description
1 polymer ?
#
loop_
_entity_poly.entity_id
_entity_poly.type
_entity_poly.pdbx_seq_one_letter_code
_entity_poly.pdbx_strand_id
1 'polypeptide(L)'
;MQPQLPSGVSSSTALFANQFNSVVHISSNLNDNRAGLRIARQVNGAGIYLGSSPATDGGVTAGQWNIITTPTNSEQNPLGFTICLRTDATKNNRGLRISADGNILTFNGRTL
;
A
#
# COMPACT_ATOMS: atom_id res chain seq x y z
N MET A 1 18.85 5.61 -30.85
CA MET A 1 19.51 5.24 -29.58
C MET A 1 19.25 6.37 -28.59
N GLN A 2 18.72 6.07 -27.41
CA GLN A 2 18.46 7.09 -26.39
C GLN A 2 19.80 7.52 -25.75
N PRO A 3 20.11 8.83 -25.64
CA PRO A 3 21.32 9.30 -24.97
C PRO A 3 21.39 8.83 -23.52
N GLN A 4 22.60 8.51 -23.05
CA GLN A 4 22.86 8.09 -21.69
C GLN A 4 22.42 9.17 -20.68
N LEU A 5 21.65 8.78 -19.65
CA LEU A 5 21.16 9.71 -18.62
C LEU A 5 22.31 10.24 -17.75
N PRO A 6 22.22 11.47 -17.22
CA PRO A 6 23.25 12.06 -16.36
C PRO A 6 23.54 11.22 -15.11
N SER A 7 24.82 11.06 -14.77
CA SER A 7 25.23 10.41 -13.53
C SER A 7 24.83 11.25 -12.31
N GLY A 8 24.12 10.64 -11.35
CA GLY A 8 23.82 11.24 -10.04
C GLY A 8 22.35 11.55 -9.75
N VAL A 9 21.47 11.51 -10.75
CA VAL A 9 20.01 11.56 -10.56
C VAL A 9 19.35 10.80 -11.71
N SER A 10 18.75 9.66 -11.38
CA SER A 10 17.88 8.93 -12.31
C SER A 10 16.44 9.33 -12.04
N SER A 11 15.94 10.33 -12.75
CA SER A 11 14.49 10.54 -12.85
C SER A 11 13.98 9.79 -14.07
N SER A 12 13.16 8.77 -13.86
CA SER A 12 12.35 8.18 -14.93
C SER A 12 10.93 8.74 -14.84
N THR A 13 10.40 9.21 -15.95
CA THR A 13 8.99 9.58 -16.08
C THR A 13 8.33 8.51 -16.95
N ALA A 14 7.42 7.75 -16.36
CA ALA A 14 6.59 6.79 -17.07
C ALA A 14 5.14 7.28 -17.05
N LEU A 15 4.52 7.36 -18.23
CA LEU A 15 3.09 7.63 -18.37
C LEU A 15 2.36 6.28 -18.37
N PHE A 16 1.52 6.07 -17.37
CA PHE A 16 0.65 4.88 -17.31
C PHE A 16 -0.71 5.26 -17.89
N ALA A 17 -1.18 4.52 -18.89
CA ALA A 17 -2.53 4.73 -19.43
C ALA A 17 -3.57 4.52 -18.32
N ASN A 18 -4.53 5.44 -18.21
CA ASN A 18 -5.62 5.33 -17.25
C ASN A 18 -6.54 4.17 -17.64
N GLN A 19 -6.26 2.99 -17.11
CA GLN A 19 -7.04 1.78 -17.32
C GLN A 19 -7.69 1.39 -16.00
N PHE A 20 -8.97 1.03 -16.03
CA PHE A 20 -9.65 0.45 -14.87
C PHE A 20 -8.83 -0.78 -14.39
N ASN A 21 -8.42 -0.81 -13.12
CA ASN A 21 -7.61 -1.84 -12.45
C ASN A 21 -6.10 -1.82 -12.77
N SER A 22 -5.55 -0.70 -13.24
CA SER A 22 -4.10 -0.57 -13.38
C SER A 22 -3.38 -0.52 -12.03
N VAL A 23 -2.22 -1.19 -11.94
CA VAL A 23 -1.28 -1.10 -10.82
C VAL A 23 -0.06 -0.32 -11.27
N VAL A 24 0.37 0.65 -10.46
CA VAL A 24 1.69 1.27 -10.62
C VAL A 24 2.61 0.67 -9.57
N HIS A 25 3.72 0.09 -10.01
CA HIS A 25 4.74 -0.48 -9.13
C HIS A 25 6.09 0.15 -9.46
N ILE A 26 6.72 0.73 -8.44
CA ILE A 26 8.09 1.19 -8.46
C ILE A 26 8.91 0.26 -7.55
N SER A 27 9.77 -0.57 -8.12
CA SER A 27 10.63 -1.51 -7.38
C SER A 27 12.09 -1.05 -7.37
N SER A 28 12.83 -1.37 -6.30
CA SER A 28 14.29 -1.25 -6.29
C SER A 28 14.95 -2.60 -6.62
N ASN A 29 15.97 -2.60 -7.46
CA ASN A 29 16.62 -3.80 -8.00
C ASN A 29 17.79 -4.35 -7.16
N LEU A 30 17.95 -3.94 -5.90
CA LEU A 30 19.05 -4.41 -5.04
C LEU A 30 18.54 -5.45 -4.02
N ASN A 31 19.21 -6.59 -4.10
CA ASN A 31 19.30 -7.86 -3.37
C ASN A 31 18.91 -7.96 -1.87
N ASP A 32 18.45 -6.91 -1.21
CA ASP A 32 17.69 -6.92 0.05
C ASP A 32 17.23 -5.44 0.21
N ASN A 33 15.97 -5.05 0.45
CA ASN A 33 15.20 -5.34 1.65
C ASN A 33 13.71 -5.10 1.36
N ARG A 34 12.97 -6.10 0.85
CA ARG A 34 11.48 -6.09 0.76
C ARG A 34 10.89 -4.95 -0.10
N ALA A 35 11.62 -4.34 -1.02
CA ALA A 35 11.46 -2.92 -1.34
C ALA A 35 10.70 -2.55 -2.62
N GLY A 36 9.74 -1.63 -2.47
CA GLY A 36 9.04 -0.93 -3.54
C GLY A 36 7.87 -0.08 -3.03
N LEU A 37 7.39 0.83 -3.87
CA LEU A 37 6.12 1.53 -3.71
C LEU A 37 5.12 0.95 -4.69
N ARG A 38 3.98 0.46 -4.18
CA ARG A 38 2.85 0.03 -5.02
C ARG A 38 1.64 0.91 -4.73
N ILE A 39 1.01 1.40 -5.80
CA ILE A 39 -0.30 2.04 -5.77
C ILE A 39 -1.23 1.18 -6.62
N ALA A 40 -2.28 0.65 -6.00
CA ALA A 40 -3.19 -0.27 -6.65
C ALA A 40 -4.63 -0.06 -6.23
N ARG A 41 -5.54 -0.15 -7.20
CA ARG A 41 -6.94 -0.48 -6.95
C ARG A 41 -7.08 -2.00 -6.89
N GLN A 42 -7.89 -2.47 -5.96
CA GLN A 42 -8.32 -3.86 -5.83
C GLN A 42 -9.82 -3.92 -6.08
N VAL A 43 -10.38 -5.12 -6.31
CA VAL A 43 -11.84 -5.31 -6.46
C VAL A 43 -12.62 -4.67 -5.31
N ASN A 44 -11.99 -4.61 -4.14
CA ASN A 44 -12.59 -4.32 -2.85
C ASN A 44 -11.84 -3.21 -2.08
N GLY A 45 -11.23 -2.25 -2.79
CA GLY A 45 -10.58 -1.11 -2.15
C GLY A 45 -9.43 -0.53 -2.96
N ALA A 46 -8.64 0.33 -2.33
CA ALA A 46 -7.41 0.86 -2.91
C ALA A 46 -6.34 1.01 -1.82
N GLY A 47 -5.08 1.04 -2.25
CA GLY A 47 -3.99 1.07 -1.30
C GLY A 47 -2.68 1.60 -1.86
N ILE A 48 -1.91 2.16 -0.93
CA ILE A 48 -0.49 2.43 -1.06
C ILE A 48 0.23 1.42 -0.17
N TYR A 49 1.19 0.70 -0.74
CA TYR A 49 1.96 -0.33 -0.06
C TYR A 49 3.44 0.05 -0.08
N LEU A 50 4.06 0.06 1.10
CA LEU A 50 5.46 0.41 1.29
C LEU A 50 6.24 -0.83 1.67
N GLY A 51 7.32 -1.11 0.95
CA GLY A 51 8.03 -2.37 1.13
C GLY A 51 7.24 -3.56 0.59
N SER A 52 6.58 -3.37 -0.57
CA SER A 52 5.91 -4.45 -1.29
C SER A 52 6.89 -5.18 -2.21
N SER A 53 6.95 -6.51 -2.13
CA SER A 53 7.70 -7.33 -3.08
C SER A 53 6.88 -7.59 -4.36
N PRO A 54 7.47 -7.45 -5.58
CA PRO A 54 6.82 -7.83 -6.83
C PRO A 54 6.49 -9.32 -6.92
N ALA A 55 7.26 -10.18 -6.23
CA ALA A 55 7.14 -11.63 -6.34
C ALA A 55 5.96 -12.23 -5.55
N THR A 56 5.29 -11.42 -4.72
CA THR A 56 4.19 -11.89 -3.86
C THR A 56 2.94 -11.04 -4.09
N ASP A 57 2.36 -11.13 -5.28
CA ASP A 57 1.00 -10.62 -5.47
C ASP A 57 0.04 -11.47 -4.61
N GLY A 58 -0.42 -10.90 -3.48
CA GLY A 58 -1.26 -11.58 -2.49
C GLY A 58 -0.51 -12.24 -1.32
N GLY A 59 0.81 -12.37 -1.37
CA GLY A 59 1.61 -12.91 -0.26
C GLY A 59 1.94 -11.87 0.82
N VAL A 60 2.22 -12.33 2.04
CA VAL A 60 2.60 -11.46 3.16
C VAL A 60 4.10 -11.19 3.09
N THR A 61 4.49 -10.02 2.56
CA THR A 61 5.86 -9.52 2.76
C THR A 61 5.96 -9.00 4.19
N ALA A 62 6.76 -9.66 5.02
CA ALA A 62 7.00 -9.20 6.38
C ALA A 62 7.57 -7.77 6.36
N GLY A 63 7.22 -6.93 7.34
CA GLY A 63 7.63 -5.53 7.39
C GLY A 63 7.00 -4.59 6.35
N GLN A 64 6.14 -5.09 5.44
CA GLN A 64 5.36 -4.24 4.55
C GLN A 64 4.37 -3.38 5.35
N TRP A 65 4.31 -2.09 5.04
CA TRP A 65 3.28 -1.18 5.55
C TRP A 65 2.19 -0.96 4.51
N ASN A 66 0.97 -0.85 5.00
CA ASN A 66 -0.25 -0.62 4.25
C ASN A 66 -0.84 0.72 4.63
N ILE A 67 -1.24 1.51 3.63
CA ILE A 67 -2.11 2.67 3.75
C ILE A 67 -3.29 2.38 2.82
N ILE A 68 -4.43 1.96 3.38
CA ILE A 68 -5.50 1.32 2.61
C ILE A 68 -6.88 1.84 3.01
N THR A 69 -7.80 1.81 2.05
CA THR A 69 -9.23 1.70 2.35
C THR A 69 -9.61 0.23 2.38
N THR A 70 -10.52 -0.13 3.28
CA THR A 70 -11.00 -1.50 3.44
C THR A 70 -12.36 -1.67 2.73
N PRO A 71 -12.71 -2.88 2.29
CA PRO A 71 -14.03 -3.13 1.74
C PRO A 71 -15.13 -3.13 2.79
N THR A 72 -16.37 -3.08 2.31
CA THR A 72 -17.57 -3.17 3.15
C THR A 72 -17.68 -4.47 3.95
N ASN A 73 -17.09 -5.55 3.48
CA ASN A 73 -17.09 -6.86 4.15
C ASN A 73 -15.83 -7.09 5.00
N SER A 74 -15.02 -6.07 5.22
CA SER A 74 -13.85 -6.20 6.09
C SER A 74 -14.29 -6.36 7.54
N GLU A 75 -13.77 -7.39 8.22
CA GLU A 75 -13.96 -7.56 9.66
C GLU A 75 -13.41 -6.37 10.46
N GLN A 76 -12.38 -5.70 9.93
CA GLN A 76 -11.67 -4.64 10.59
C GLN A 76 -11.89 -3.30 9.88
N ASN A 77 -12.55 -2.38 10.58
CA ASN A 77 -12.79 -1.01 10.09
C ASN A 77 -13.42 -0.98 8.68
N PRO A 78 -14.56 -1.64 8.43
CA PRO A 78 -15.17 -1.72 7.10
C PRO A 78 -15.44 -0.33 6.52
N LEU A 79 -15.12 -0.15 5.23
CA LEU A 79 -15.16 1.15 4.51
C LEU A 79 -14.31 2.27 5.13
N GLY A 80 -13.49 1.98 6.14
CA GLY A 80 -12.64 2.95 6.80
C GLY A 80 -11.25 3.07 6.19
N PHE A 81 -10.48 4.01 6.72
CA PHE A 81 -9.09 4.24 6.34
C PHE A 81 -8.15 3.64 7.39
N THR A 82 -7.14 2.88 6.95
CA THR A 82 -6.26 2.13 7.84
C THR A 82 -4.79 2.26 7.45
N ILE A 83 -3.93 2.57 8.44
CA ILE A 83 -2.47 2.51 8.34
C ILE A 83 -1.94 1.45 9.31
N CYS A 84 -1.32 0.40 8.79
CA CYS A 84 -0.82 -0.71 9.60
C CYS A 84 0.25 -1.53 8.89
N LEU A 85 0.91 -2.43 9.62
CA LEU A 85 1.66 -3.53 8.99
C LEU A 85 0.70 -4.44 8.22
N ARG A 86 1.14 -5.00 7.09
CA ARG A 86 0.31 -5.89 6.26
C ARG A 86 -0.32 -7.03 7.05
N THR A 87 0.42 -7.60 8.01
CA THR A 87 0.00 -8.69 8.90
C THR A 87 -1.05 -8.27 9.93
N ASP A 88 -1.23 -6.98 10.16
CA ASP A 88 -2.10 -6.43 11.19
C ASP A 88 -3.41 -5.87 10.60
N ALA A 89 -3.52 -5.78 9.28
CA ALA A 89 -4.69 -5.25 8.57
C ALA A 89 -6.00 -5.99 8.89
N THR A 90 -5.91 -7.28 9.26
CA THR A 90 -7.06 -8.12 9.62
C THR A 90 -7.16 -8.42 11.11
N LYS A 91 -6.28 -7.86 11.95
CA LYS A 91 -6.29 -8.11 13.40
C LYS A 91 -7.06 -7.02 14.15
N ASN A 92 -7.78 -7.38 15.21
CA ASN A 92 -8.40 -6.40 16.11
C ASN A 92 -7.36 -5.49 16.75
N ASN A 93 -7.72 -4.21 16.96
CA ASN A 93 -6.93 -3.27 17.77
C ASN A 93 -5.48 -3.08 17.32
N ARG A 94 -5.23 -3.07 16.01
CA ARG A 94 -3.89 -2.83 15.43
C ARG A 94 -3.88 -1.73 14.38
N GLY A 95 -2.84 -0.90 14.43
CA GLY A 95 -2.62 0.20 13.49
C GLY A 95 -3.39 1.47 13.86
N LEU A 96 -3.30 2.46 12.98
CA LEU A 96 -4.09 3.68 13.00
C LEU A 96 -5.31 3.50 12.08
N ARG A 97 -6.50 3.82 12.58
CA ARG A 97 -7.76 3.63 11.85
C ARG A 97 -8.66 4.83 12.00
N ILE A 98 -9.22 5.30 10.90
CA ILE A 98 -10.32 6.27 10.86
C ILE A 98 -11.56 5.51 10.38
N SER A 99 -12.67 5.65 11.12
CA SER A 99 -13.95 5.03 10.78
C SER A 99 -14.50 5.52 9.44
N ALA A 100 -15.42 4.76 8.85
CA ALA A 100 -16.04 5.10 7.57
C ALA A 100 -16.76 6.46 7.58
N ASP A 101 -17.30 6.87 8.73
CA ASP A 101 -17.96 8.17 8.93
C ASP A 101 -17.01 9.29 9.31
N GLY A 102 -15.71 9.00 9.50
CA GLY A 102 -14.69 9.97 9.88
C GLY A 102 -14.72 10.44 11.34
N ASN A 103 -15.63 9.94 12.17
CA ASN A 103 -15.84 10.44 13.54
C ASN A 103 -14.93 9.79 14.59
N ILE A 104 -14.39 8.60 14.31
CA ILE A 104 -13.61 7.82 15.27
C ILE A 104 -12.20 7.62 14.71
N LEU A 105 -11.21 8.14 15.41
CA LEU A 105 -9.80 7.80 15.23
C LEU A 105 -9.40 6.78 16.30
N THR A 106 -8.77 5.68 15.91
CA THR A 106 -8.18 4.71 16.86
C THR A 106 -6.72 4.43 16.56
N PHE A 107 -5.92 4.22 17.60
CA PHE A 107 -4.55 3.71 17.49
C PHE A 107 -4.31 2.54 18.46
N ASN A 108 -4.07 1.36 17.89
CA ASN A 108 -3.88 0.12 18.64
C ASN A 108 -4.97 -0.14 19.70
N GLY A 109 -6.24 0.08 19.32
CA GLY A 109 -7.41 -0.15 20.17
C GLY A 109 -7.79 1.01 21.09
N ARG A 110 -7.02 2.10 21.13
CA ARG A 110 -7.37 3.32 21.88
C ARG A 110 -8.10 4.29 20.97
N THR A 111 -9.29 4.73 21.36
CA THR A 111 -10.00 5.84 20.71
C THR A 111 -9.37 7.18 21.09
N LEU A 112 -9.23 8.07 20.12
CA LEU A 112 -8.61 9.39 20.24
C LEU A 112 -9.61 10.49 19.90
#